data_AF-A0A1Z9S8A8-F1
#
_entry.id   AF-A0A1Z9S8A8-F1
#
_cell.length_a   1.000
_cell.length_b   1.000
_cell.length_c   1.000
_cell.angle_alpha   90.00
_cell.angle_beta   90.00
_cell.angle_gamma   90.00
#
_symmetry.space_group_name_H-M   'P 1'
#
loop_
_entity.id
_entity.type
_entity.pdbx_description
1 polymer ?
#
loop_
_entity_poly.entity_id
_entity_poly.type
_entity_poly.pdbx_seq_one_letter_code
_entity_poly.pdbx_strand_id
1 'polypeptide(L)'
;MSSLFENCSNYLFKNKHILLLLFLLPPLLWLGIIYLGSLIVFLFHSFFYLDGFTGKIVYKISLRTIAELFNSPANFDILIRTVVLAATVSIGAAIVGFPI
;
A
#
# COMPACT_ATOMS: atom_id res chain seq x y z
N MET A 1 -0.39 14.51 -43.00
CA MET A 1 -0.26 14.41 -41.52
C MET A 1 -1.62 14.23 -40.81
N SER A 2 -2.75 14.60 -41.41
CA SER A 2 -4.10 14.53 -40.80
C SER A 2 -4.69 13.10 -40.73
N SER A 3 -4.42 12.25 -41.72
CA SER A 3 -5.03 10.91 -41.82
C SER A 3 -4.69 9.98 -40.64
N LEU A 4 -3.51 10.13 -40.03
CA LEU A 4 -3.12 9.34 -38.87
C LEU A 4 -3.91 9.72 -37.61
N PHE A 5 -4.13 11.03 -37.39
CA PHE A 5 -4.92 11.51 -36.26
C PHE A 5 -6.40 11.14 -36.39
N GLU A 6 -6.95 11.19 -37.60
CA GLU A 6 -8.32 10.76 -37.88
C GLU A 6 -8.52 9.26 -37.62
N ASN A 7 -7.59 8.42 -38.10
CA ASN A 7 -7.64 6.99 -37.87
C ASN A 7 -7.49 6.62 -36.38
N CYS A 8 -6.60 7.31 -35.66
CA CYS A 8 -6.38 7.08 -34.23
C CYS A 8 -7.61 7.51 -33.41
N SER A 9 -8.21 8.66 -33.74
CA SER A 9 -9.46 9.13 -33.14
C SER A 9 -10.60 8.12 -33.36
N ASN A 10 -10.83 7.69 -34.61
CA ASN A 10 -11.85 6.70 -34.94
C ASN A 10 -11.65 5.36 -34.19
N TYR A 11 -10.40 4.93 -34.00
CA TYR A 11 -10.09 3.73 -33.24
C TYR A 11 -10.38 3.88 -31.73
N LEU A 12 -9.99 5.01 -31.13
CA LEU A 12 -10.25 5.32 -29.71
C LEU A 12 -11.75 5.38 -29.41
N PHE A 13 -12.53 6.03 -30.29
CA PHE A 13 -13.99 6.15 -30.12
C PHE A 13 -14.72 4.83 -30.40
N LYS A 14 -14.23 4.02 -31.34
CA LYS A 14 -14.81 2.70 -31.64
C LYS A 14 -14.60 1.69 -30.50
N ASN A 15 -13.50 1.81 -29.75
CA ASN A 15 -13.17 0.87 -28.67
C ASN A 15 -13.26 1.53 -27.29
N LYS A 16 -14.47 1.53 -26.71
CA LYS A 16 -14.79 2.12 -25.39
C LYS A 16 -13.84 1.67 -24.28
N HIS A 17 -13.32 0.44 -24.31
CA HIS A 17 -12.38 -0.06 -23.30
C HIS A 17 -11.02 0.63 -23.34
N ILE A 18 -10.51 0.96 -24.53
CA ILE A 18 -9.21 1.64 -24.69
C ILE A 18 -9.32 3.07 -24.17
N LEU A 19 -10.43 3.75 -24.49
CA LEU A 19 -10.71 5.09 -23.97
C LEU A 19 -10.77 5.07 -22.43
N LEU A 20 -11.52 4.13 -21.85
CA LEU A 20 -11.61 3.97 -20.38
C LEU A 20 -10.23 3.70 -19.76
N LEU A 21 -9.45 2.78 -20.35
CA LEU A 21 -8.12 2.46 -19.86
C LEU A 21 -7.19 3.67 -19.93
N LEU A 22 -7.25 4.46 -20.99
CA LEU A 22 -6.42 5.65 -21.17
C LEU A 22 -6.71 6.73 -20.12
N PHE A 23 -7.99 6.92 -19.75
CA PHE A 23 -8.37 7.85 -18.70
C PHE A 23 -8.06 7.32 -17.29
N LEU A 24 -8.15 6.00 -17.09
CA LEU A 24 -7.92 5.37 -15.78
C LEU A 24 -6.44 5.05 -15.52
N LEU A 25 -5.64 4.83 -16.55
CA LEU A 25 -4.22 4.48 -16.44
C LEU A 25 -3.43 5.52 -15.64
N PRO A 26 -3.52 6.83 -15.89
CA PRO A 26 -2.74 7.81 -15.13
C PRO A 26 -2.98 7.74 -13.61
N PRO A 27 -4.22 7.78 -13.09
CA PRO A 27 -4.45 7.65 -11.65
C PRO A 27 -4.10 6.25 -11.11
N LEU A 28 -4.31 5.19 -11.90
CA LEU A 28 -4.00 3.83 -11.48
C LEU A 28 -2.49 3.58 -11.41
N LEU A 29 -1.72 4.11 -12.36
CA LEU A 29 -0.26 4.09 -12.37
C LEU A 29 0.31 4.91 -11.22
N TRP A 30 -0.29 6.07 -10.91
CA TRP A 30 0.12 6.84 -9.74
C TRP A 30 -0.03 6.02 -8.45
N LEU A 31 -1.20 5.42 -8.23
CA LEU A 31 -1.47 4.63 -7.03
C LEU A 31 -0.59 3.35 -7.00
N GLY A 32 -0.44 2.67 -8.13
CA GLY A 32 0.40 1.47 -8.21
C GLY A 32 1.88 1.77 -8.02
N ILE A 33 2.45 2.68 -8.82
CA ILE A 33 3.90 2.89 -8.86
C ILE A 33 4.37 3.70 -7.65
N ILE A 34 3.73 4.83 -7.36
CA ILE A 34 4.23 5.74 -6.33
C ILE A 34 3.83 5.24 -4.94
N TYR A 35 2.54 4.98 -4.73
CA TYR A 35 2.06 4.57 -3.42
C TYR A 35 2.43 3.12 -3.09
N LEU A 36 2.01 2.17 -3.93
CA LEU A 36 2.28 0.75 -3.66
C LEU A 36 3.77 0.42 -3.82
N GLY A 37 4.44 1.00 -4.83
CA GLY A 37 5.89 0.86 -4.98
C GLY A 37 6.67 1.37 -3.77
N SER A 38 6.30 2.53 -3.20
CA SER A 38 6.89 3.02 -1.95
C SER A 38 6.68 2.03 -0.80
N LEU A 39 5.46 1.55 -0.59
CA LEU A 39 5.18 0.56 0.45
C LEU A 39 6.00 -0.73 0.30
N ILE A 40 6.15 -1.22 -0.92
CA ILE A 40 6.97 -2.40 -1.22
C ILE A 40 8.44 -2.14 -0.88
N VAL A 41 8.99 -0.97 -1.26
CA VAL A 41 10.36 -0.59 -0.90
C VAL A 41 10.54 -0.51 0.62
N PHE A 42 9.60 0.12 1.33
CA PHE A 42 9.62 0.17 2.79
C PHE A 42 9.53 -1.21 3.44
N LEU A 43 8.69 -2.10 2.89
CA LEU A 43 8.59 -3.49 3.33
C LEU A 43 9.92 -4.22 3.13
N PHE A 44 10.55 -4.05 1.96
CA PHE A 44 11.89 -4.60 1.69
C PHE A 44 12.93 -4.08 2.68
N HIS A 45 12.87 -2.79 3.03
CA HIS A 45 13.75 -2.19 4.03
C HIS A 45 13.58 -2.80 5.43
N SER A 46 12.39 -3.27 5.80
CA SER A 46 12.13 -3.93 7.08
C SER A 46 12.85 -5.28 7.24
N PHE A 47 13.33 -5.89 6.16
CA PHE A 47 14.11 -7.14 6.21
C PHE A 47 15.60 -6.93 6.48
N PHE A 48 16.07 -5.68 6.57
CA PHE A 48 17.45 -5.40 6.95
C PHE A 48 17.59 -5.33 8.47
N TYR A 49 18.76 -5.76 8.96
CA TYR A 49 19.09 -5.69 10.38
C TYR A 49 19.43 -4.25 10.79
N LEU A 50 18.89 -3.80 11.91
CA LEU A 50 19.30 -2.55 12.55
C LEU A 50 20.30 -2.85 13.67
N ASP A 51 21.44 -2.17 13.67
CA ASP A 51 22.38 -2.25 14.78
C ASP A 51 21.86 -1.43 15.98
N GLY A 52 21.56 -2.11 17.09
CA GLY A 52 20.98 -1.51 18.29
C GLY A 52 21.85 -0.45 18.98
N PHE A 53 23.15 -0.39 18.69
CA PHE A 53 24.04 0.64 19.26
C PHE A 53 24.20 1.87 18.35
N THR A 54 24.15 1.70 17.03
CA THR A 54 24.43 2.79 16.08
C THR A 54 23.21 3.26 15.30
N GLY A 55 22.09 2.53 15.36
CA GLY A 55 20.88 2.79 14.58
C GLY A 55 21.08 2.65 13.07
N LYS A 56 22.23 2.13 12.63
CA LYS A 56 22.58 2.02 11.21
C LYS A 56 21.95 0.78 10.60
N ILE A 57 21.46 0.95 9.37
CA ILE A 57 20.94 -0.14 8.55
C ILE A 57 22.14 -0.96 8.08
N VAL A 58 22.21 -2.22 8.50
CA VAL A 58 23.16 -3.19 7.98
C VAL A 58 22.47 -3.94 6.85
N TYR A 59 22.97 -3.79 5.62
CA TYR A 59 22.45 -4.43 4.40
C TYR A 59 22.77 -5.94 4.36
N LYS A 60 22.34 -6.68 5.39
CA LYS A 60 22.30 -8.13 5.44
C LYS A 60 20.85 -8.53 5.65
N ILE A 61 20.33 -9.37 4.76
CA ILE A 61 18.98 -9.91 4.83
C ILE A 61 18.85 -10.67 6.16
N SER A 62 17.99 -10.21 7.06
CA SER A 62 17.81 -10.78 8.39
C SER A 62 16.37 -10.62 8.87
N LEU A 63 15.79 -11.70 9.38
CA LEU A 63 14.47 -11.68 10.00
C LEU A 63 14.51 -11.30 11.49
N ARG A 64 15.69 -10.94 12.01
CA ARG A 64 15.90 -10.62 13.43
C ARG A 64 15.10 -9.38 13.85
N THR A 65 15.05 -8.34 13.03
CA THR A 65 14.27 -7.12 13.31
C THR A 65 12.78 -7.42 13.46
N ILE A 66 12.25 -8.31 12.62
CA ILE A 66 10.86 -8.75 12.69
C ILE A 66 10.62 -9.59 13.96
N ALA A 67 11.54 -10.49 14.32
CA ALA A 67 11.42 -11.27 15.55
C ALA A 67 11.51 -10.40 16.81
N GLU A 68 12.37 -9.39 16.82
CA GLU A 68 12.55 -8.46 17.93
C GLU A 68 11.29 -7.63 18.22
N LEU A 69 10.52 -7.28 17.17
CA LEU A 69 9.22 -6.64 17.31
C LEU A 69 8.27 -7.44 18.22
N PHE A 70 8.27 -8.77 18.13
CA PHE A 70 7.40 -9.62 18.95
C PHE A 70 7.99 -9.95 20.32
N ASN A 71 9.32 -9.91 20.48
CA ASN A 71 9.98 -10.20 21.75
C ASN A 71 9.94 -9.01 22.73
N SER A 72 9.76 -7.78 22.22
CA SER A 72 9.61 -6.61 23.07
C SER A 72 8.20 -6.53 23.67
N PRO A 73 8.05 -6.55 25.01
CA PRO A 73 6.75 -6.52 25.65
C PRO A 73 5.96 -5.23 25.35
N ALA A 74 6.66 -4.11 25.15
CA ALA A 74 6.02 -2.83 24.82
C ALA A 74 5.40 -2.84 23.42
N ASN A 75 6.09 -3.42 22.43
CA ASN A 75 5.58 -3.51 21.07
C ASN A 75 4.34 -4.40 21.00
N PHE A 76 4.35 -5.50 21.75
CA PHE A 76 3.22 -6.42 21.84
C PHE A 76 2.00 -5.79 22.53
N ASP A 77 2.20 -5.03 23.61
CA ASP A 77 1.12 -4.27 24.26
C ASP A 77 0.45 -3.28 23.30
N ILE A 78 1.26 -2.51 22.55
CA ILE A 78 0.75 -1.55 21.55
C ILE A 78 -0.08 -2.28 20.47
N LEU A 79 0.40 -3.42 19.99
CA LEU A 79 -0.32 -4.22 19.00
C LEU A 79 -1.69 -4.64 19.53
N ILE A 80 -1.76 -5.18 20.74
CA ILE A 80 -3.04 -5.60 21.34
C ILE A 80 -3.98 -4.41 21.50
N ARG A 81 -3.50 -3.31 22.06
CA ARG A 81 -4.35 -2.13 22.33
C ARG A 81 -4.93 -1.52 21.05
N THR A 82 -4.13 -1.45 19.98
CA THR A 82 -4.59 -0.90 18.70
C THR A 82 -5.54 -1.85 17.97
N VAL A 83 -5.30 -3.15 18.00
CA VAL A 83 -6.19 -4.16 17.40
C VAL A 83 -7.54 -4.23 18.14
N VAL A 84 -7.52 -4.25 19.48
CA VAL A 84 -8.74 -4.26 20.30
C VAL A 84 -9.54 -2.98 20.07
N LEU A 85 -8.87 -1.82 20.01
CA LEU A 85 -9.52 -0.55 19.71
C LEU A 85 -10.17 -0.59 18.32
N ALA A 86 -9.44 -0.99 17.29
CA ALA A 86 -9.94 -1.04 15.91
C ALA A 86 -11.13 -2.01 15.79
N ALA A 87 -11.06 -3.18 16.42
CA ALA A 87 -12.14 -4.16 16.41
C ALA A 87 -13.39 -3.64 17.14
N THR A 88 -13.21 -3.08 18.34
CA THR A 88 -14.31 -2.55 19.16
C THR A 88 -15.02 -1.39 18.44
N VAL A 89 -14.25 -0.46 17.86
CA VAL A 89 -14.80 0.67 17.11
C VAL A 89 -15.52 0.20 15.84
N SER A 90 -14.97 -0.77 15.12
CA SER A 90 -15.61 -1.32 13.91
C SER A 90 -16.94 -1.99 14.23
N ILE A 91 -17.00 -2.78 15.31
CA ILE A 91 -18.25 -3.40 15.78
C ILE A 91 -19.24 -2.34 16.22
N GLY A 92 -18.79 -1.34 16.99
CA GLY A 92 -19.64 -0.23 17.41
C GLY A 92 -20.21 0.56 16.22
N ALA A 93 -19.38 0.86 15.23
CA ALA A 93 -19.79 1.53 14.01
C ALA A 93 -20.81 0.69 13.20
N ALA A 94 -20.63 -0.64 13.14
CA ALA A 94 -21.61 -1.52 12.52
C ALA A 94 -22.95 -1.51 13.28
N ILE A 95 -22.93 -1.64 14.60
CA ILE A 95 -24.17 -1.64 15.42
C ILE A 95 -24.94 -0.32 15.28
N VAL A 96 -24.23 0.82 15.25
CA VAL A 96 -24.84 2.15 15.12
C VAL A 96 -25.24 2.46 13.67
N GLY A 97 -24.52 1.95 12.68
CA GLY A 97 -24.74 2.21 11.26
C GLY A 97 -25.72 1.27 10.55
N PHE A 98 -26.04 0.09 11.09
CA PHE A 98 -27.09 -0.78 10.56
C PHE A 98 -28.56 -0.34 10.83
N PRO A 99 -28.90 0.41 11.91
CA PRO A 99 -30.27 0.89 12.15
C PRO A 99 -30.67 2.14 11.36
N ILE A 100 -29.87 2.63 10.41
CA ILE A 100 -30.22 3.64 9.38
C ILE A 100 -30.47 2.96 8.04
#